data_AF-C6XWJ0-F1
#
_entry.id   AF-C6XWJ0-F1
#
_cell.length_a   1.000
_cell.length_b   1.000
_cell.length_c   1.000
_cell.angle_alpha   90.00
_cell.angle_beta   90.00
_cell.angle_gamma   90.00
#
_symmetry.space_group_name_H-M   'P 1'
#
loop_
_entity.id
_entity.type
_entity.pdbx_description
1 polymer ?
#
loop_
_entity_poly.entity_id
_entity_poly.type
_entity_poly.pdbx_seq_one_letter_code
_entity_poly.pdbx_strand_id
1 'polypeptide(L)'
;MAELDTSGGGGKKGKKVRSKKANTKVDLTAMVDLAFLLITFFMLTTSLSKPIAMDIAKPDKDDNSQERNELRASETMTILLGKNNKVAWYMGEAGKSVPNIESFADIRKSILDNKKKVADATGGRQIIMVIKPTSGATYKNFVDIMDELAITKIKTAPAIDDENITDAEKDFMKKAGIL
;
A
#
# COMPACT_ATOMS: atom_id res chain seq x y z
N MET A 1 30.24 -16.06 25.59
CA MET A 1 30.27 -15.90 27.06
C MET A 1 30.61 -14.46 27.37
N ALA A 2 29.80 -13.81 28.20
CA ALA A 2 30.06 -12.46 28.65
C ALA A 2 30.54 -12.54 30.11
N GLU A 3 31.82 -12.30 30.29
CA GLU A 3 32.49 -12.45 31.58
C GLU A 3 32.98 -11.08 32.05
N LEU A 4 32.77 -10.77 33.33
CA LEU A 4 33.34 -9.59 33.96
C LEU A 4 34.54 -10.03 34.80
N ASP A 5 35.76 -9.67 34.36
CA ASP A 5 36.98 -10.04 35.06
C ASP A 5 37.22 -9.10 36.25
N THR A 6 37.03 -9.60 37.48
CA THR A 6 37.14 -8.82 38.72
C THR A 6 38.57 -8.77 39.28
N SER A 7 39.60 -9.18 38.53
CA SER A 7 40.97 -9.23 39.05
C SER A 7 41.67 -7.86 39.03
N GLY A 8 41.33 -7.00 39.98
CA GLY A 8 41.97 -5.69 40.18
C GLY A 8 42.94 -5.64 41.38
N GLY A 9 44.25 -5.57 41.08
CA GLY A 9 45.27 -4.76 41.78
C GLY A 9 45.73 -5.09 43.22
N GLY A 10 47.02 -5.42 43.40
CA GLY A 10 47.70 -5.32 44.71
C GLY A 10 49.07 -6.02 44.79
N GLY A 11 50.16 -5.24 44.80
CA GLY A 11 51.56 -5.69 44.73
C GLY A 11 52.16 -6.40 45.95
N LYS A 12 53.36 -6.96 45.73
CA LYS A 12 54.22 -7.76 46.63
C LYS A 12 54.48 -7.13 48.01
N LYS A 13 54.27 -7.91 49.08
CA LYS A 13 55.32 -8.42 50.03
C LYS A 13 54.65 -8.98 51.29
N GLY A 14 54.96 -10.24 51.62
CA GLY A 14 54.61 -10.85 52.92
C GLY A 14 54.16 -12.29 52.80
N LYS A 15 55.05 -13.23 53.15
CA LYS A 15 54.79 -14.68 53.20
C LYS A 15 53.82 -15.00 54.36
N LYS A 16 52.54 -14.77 54.16
CA LYS A 16 51.44 -15.37 54.95
C LYS A 16 50.63 -16.26 54.01
N VAL A 17 50.44 -17.53 54.39
CA VAL A 17 49.60 -18.48 53.65
C VAL A 17 48.16 -18.01 53.79
N ARG A 18 47.70 -17.17 52.85
CA ARG A 18 46.30 -16.76 52.73
C ARG A 18 45.59 -17.81 51.90
N SER A 19 44.43 -18.29 52.36
CA SER A 19 43.61 -19.21 51.56
C SER A 19 43.33 -18.59 50.19
N LYS A 20 43.45 -19.39 49.13
CA LYS A 20 43.07 -18.98 47.78
C LYS A 20 41.58 -18.67 47.80
N LYS A 21 41.21 -17.39 47.90
CA LYS A 21 39.83 -16.97 47.61
C LYS A 21 39.59 -17.29 46.14
N ALA A 22 38.71 -18.25 45.87
CA ALA A 22 38.30 -18.55 44.52
C ALA A 22 37.71 -17.28 43.92
N ASN A 23 38.27 -16.82 42.79
CA ASN A 23 37.75 -15.67 42.07
C ASN A 23 36.38 -16.12 41.52
N THR A 24 35.29 -15.66 42.13
CA THR A 24 33.94 -15.98 41.66
C THR A 24 33.66 -15.13 40.43
N LYS A 25 34.03 -15.67 39.27
CA LYS A 25 33.66 -15.12 37.97
C LYS A 25 32.13 -15.01 37.92
N VAL A 26 31.63 -13.81 37.61
CA VAL A 26 30.19 -13.57 37.48
C VAL A 26 29.82 -13.73 36.01
N ASP A 27 29.04 -14.77 35.71
CA ASP A 27 28.52 -14.99 34.37
C ASP A 27 27.32 -14.08 34.12
N LEU A 28 27.43 -13.21 33.11
CA LEU A 28 26.37 -12.28 32.72
C LEU A 28 25.56 -12.81 31.53
N THR A 29 25.73 -14.08 31.11
CA THR A 29 25.01 -14.67 29.96
C THR A 29 23.50 -14.46 30.03
N ALA A 30 22.88 -14.63 31.20
CA ALA A 30 21.44 -14.38 31.36
C ALA A 30 21.05 -12.90 31.17
N MET A 31 21.92 -11.95 31.55
CA MET A 31 21.66 -10.51 31.35
C MET A 31 21.89 -10.09 29.90
N VAL A 32 22.89 -10.67 29.23
CA VAL A 32 23.20 -10.37 27.82
C VAL A 32 22.10 -10.88 26.90
N ASP A 33 21.53 -12.05 27.19
CA ASP A 33 20.45 -12.61 26.39
C ASP A 33 19.15 -11.78 26.50
N LEU A 34 18.82 -11.29 27.70
CA LEU A 34 17.71 -10.34 27.87
C LEU A 34 17.93 -9.03 27.10
N ALA A 35 19.16 -8.49 27.12
CA ALA A 35 19.47 -7.30 26.34
C ALA A 35 19.39 -7.54 24.83
N PHE A 36 19.85 -8.71 24.36
CA PHE A 36 19.76 -9.09 22.95
C PHE A 36 18.31 -9.27 22.50
N LEU A 37 17.47 -9.90 23.33
CA LEU A 37 16.04 -10.04 23.09
C LEU A 37 15.35 -8.67 23.01
N LEU A 38 15.70 -7.73 23.89
CA LEU A 38 15.16 -6.37 23.85
C LEU A 38 15.61 -5.60 22.61
N ILE A 39 16.89 -5.67 22.23
CA ILE A 39 17.39 -4.98 21.02
C ILE A 39 16.71 -5.54 19.77
N THR A 40 16.60 -6.86 19.65
CA THR A 40 15.92 -7.49 18.51
C THR A 40 14.42 -7.19 18.50
N PHE A 41 13.75 -7.20 19.64
CA PHE A 41 12.36 -6.78 19.79
C PHE A 41 12.16 -5.30 19.41
N PHE A 42 12.99 -4.40 19.91
CA PHE A 42 12.91 -2.97 19.58
C PHE A 42 13.25 -2.69 18.10
N MET A 43 14.22 -3.38 17.51
CA MET A 43 14.49 -3.29 16.06
C MET A 43 13.33 -3.84 15.22
N LEU A 44 12.73 -4.97 15.60
CA LEU A 44 11.60 -5.53 14.87
C LEU A 44 10.35 -4.65 14.99
N THR A 45 10.00 -4.20 16.19
CA THR A 45 8.84 -3.32 16.42
C THR A 45 8.97 -1.95 15.75
N THR A 46 10.19 -1.40 15.66
CA THR A 46 10.43 -0.14 14.91
C THR A 46 10.27 -0.30 13.40
N SER A 47 10.55 -1.48 12.83
CA SER A 47 10.34 -1.72 11.40
C SER A 47 8.87 -1.97 11.05
N LEU A 48 8.10 -2.62 11.93
CA LEU A 48 6.66 -2.84 11.74
C LEU A 48 5.84 -1.54 11.77
N SER A 49 6.35 -0.50 12.43
CA SER A 49 5.65 0.79 12.58
C SER A 49 5.79 1.72 11.36
N LYS A 50 6.57 1.33 10.34
CA LYS A 50 6.72 2.16 9.13
C LYS A 50 5.43 2.07 8.30
N PRO A 51 4.74 3.19 8.03
CA PRO A 51 3.59 3.16 7.15
C PRO A 51 4.02 2.74 5.74
N ILE A 52 3.31 1.78 5.15
CA ILE A 52 3.45 1.44 3.74
C ILE A 52 2.78 2.56 2.96
N ALA A 53 3.58 3.44 2.35
CA ALA A 53 3.09 4.52 1.52
C ALA A 53 2.79 4.01 0.12
N MET A 54 1.63 4.36 -0.42
CA MET A 54 1.29 4.15 -1.81
C MET A 54 1.47 5.46 -2.57
N ASP A 55 2.15 5.39 -3.71
CA ASP A 55 2.33 6.56 -4.58
C ASP A 55 1.05 6.80 -5.38
N ILE A 56 0.44 7.97 -5.15
CA ILE A 56 -0.84 8.35 -5.73
C ILE A 56 -0.64 9.62 -6.54
N ALA A 57 -0.92 9.53 -7.84
CA ALA A 57 -0.93 10.68 -8.73
C ALA A 57 -2.35 11.27 -8.79
N LYS A 58 -2.58 12.38 -8.10
CA LYS A 58 -3.79 13.17 -8.27
C LYS A 58 -3.54 14.24 -9.35
N PRO A 59 -4.38 14.34 -10.40
CA PRO A 59 -4.27 15.41 -11.39
C PRO A 59 -4.47 16.78 -10.73
N ASP A 60 -3.80 17.79 -11.28
CA ASP A 60 -3.90 19.16 -10.79
C ASP A 60 -5.29 19.75 -11.05
N LYS A 61 -5.71 20.70 -10.20
CA LYS A 61 -7.04 21.31 -10.23
C LYS A 61 -7.15 22.46 -11.23
N ASP A 62 -6.03 23.02 -11.67
CA ASP A 62 -6.03 24.20 -12.52
C ASP A 62 -6.52 23.88 -13.95
N ASP A 63 -7.49 24.64 -14.42
CA ASP A 63 -8.17 24.47 -15.72
C ASP A 63 -7.36 25.00 -16.92
N ASN A 64 -6.03 25.16 -16.75
CA ASN A 64 -5.15 25.61 -17.82
C ASN A 64 -5.03 24.50 -18.89
N SER A 65 -5.89 24.61 -19.89
CA SER A 65 -6.19 23.67 -20.98
C SER A 65 -4.99 23.17 -21.81
N GLN A 66 -3.75 23.64 -21.61
CA GLN A 66 -2.60 23.29 -22.45
C GLN A 66 -1.78 22.09 -21.97
N GLU A 67 -1.98 21.61 -20.73
CA GLU A 67 -1.26 20.46 -20.16
C GLU A 67 -2.15 19.24 -19.89
N ARG A 68 -3.39 19.25 -20.39
CA ARG A 68 -4.26 18.07 -20.32
C ARG A 68 -3.76 17.01 -21.30
N ASN A 69 -3.15 15.96 -20.77
CA ASN A 69 -2.88 14.75 -21.55
C ASN A 69 -4.22 14.16 -22.02
N GLU A 70 -4.55 14.37 -23.30
CA GLU A 70 -5.71 13.74 -23.92
C GLU A 70 -5.53 12.21 -23.90
N LEU A 71 -6.36 11.54 -23.10
CA LEU A 71 -6.37 10.09 -23.02
C LEU A 71 -7.23 9.54 -24.15
N ARG A 72 -6.72 8.52 -24.85
CA ARG A 72 -7.48 7.84 -25.89
C ARG A 72 -8.61 7.06 -25.22
N ALA A 73 -9.85 7.34 -25.60
CA ALA A 73 -11.02 6.67 -25.02
C ALA A 73 -10.94 5.14 -25.14
N SER A 74 -10.36 4.61 -26.22
CA SER A 74 -10.19 3.16 -26.41
C SER A 74 -9.28 2.48 -25.37
N GLU A 75 -8.41 3.25 -24.73
CA GLU A 75 -7.37 2.75 -23.81
C GLU A 75 -7.71 3.07 -22.35
N THR A 76 -8.82 3.78 -22.09
CA THR A 76 -9.17 4.30 -20.78
C THR A 76 -10.32 3.50 -20.15
N MET A 77 -10.12 3.01 -18.94
CA MET A 77 -11.14 2.39 -18.10
C MET A 77 -11.41 3.27 -16.90
N THR A 78 -12.67 3.63 -16.69
CA THR A 78 -13.07 4.42 -15.51
C THR A 78 -13.79 3.52 -14.52
N ILE A 79 -13.36 3.58 -13.26
CA ILE A 79 -13.92 2.86 -12.13
C ILE A 79 -14.58 3.85 -11.19
N LEU A 80 -15.87 3.68 -10.97
CA LEU A 80 -16.71 4.42 -10.05
C LEU A 80 -16.92 3.58 -8.78
N LEU A 81 -16.50 4.10 -7.63
CA LEU A 81 -16.70 3.41 -6.35
C LEU A 81 -18.01 3.88 -5.73
N GLY A 82 -18.91 2.93 -5.44
CA GLY A 82 -20.23 3.20 -4.86
C GLY A 82 -20.44 2.65 -3.46
N LYS A 83 -21.66 2.86 -2.93
CA LYS A 83 -22.17 2.27 -1.69
C LYS A 83 -22.31 0.75 -1.80
N ASN A 84 -22.41 0.10 -0.64
CA ASN A 84 -22.69 -1.34 -0.50
C ASN A 84 -21.62 -2.25 -1.13
N ASN A 85 -20.36 -1.82 -1.12
CA ASN A 85 -19.24 -2.56 -1.70
C ASN A 85 -19.53 -2.99 -3.15
N LYS A 86 -20.09 -2.07 -3.93
CA LYS A 86 -20.28 -2.21 -5.37
C LYS A 86 -19.37 -1.26 -6.13
N VAL A 87 -18.89 -1.74 -7.25
CA VAL A 87 -18.03 -1.01 -8.17
C VAL A 87 -18.76 -0.93 -9.50
N ALA A 88 -18.89 0.26 -10.05
CA ALA A 88 -19.34 0.43 -11.43
C ALA A 88 -18.13 0.75 -12.30
N TRP A 89 -18.01 0.15 -13.48
CA TRP A 89 -16.91 0.47 -14.39
C TRP A 89 -17.37 0.53 -15.83
N TYR A 90 -16.67 1.32 -16.64
CA TYR A 90 -16.92 1.41 -18.07
C TYR A 90 -15.62 1.71 -18.84
N MET A 91 -15.62 1.39 -20.13
CA MET A 91 -14.51 1.71 -21.05
C MET A 91 -14.86 2.94 -21.87
N GLY A 92 -13.91 3.85 -22.05
CA GLY A 92 -14.05 5.05 -22.87
C GLY A 92 -14.71 6.23 -22.18
N GLU A 93 -15.61 6.91 -22.90
CA GLU A 93 -16.24 8.15 -22.45
C GLU A 93 -17.55 7.88 -21.68
N ALA A 94 -17.81 8.73 -20.67
CA ALA A 94 -19.03 8.69 -19.89
C ALA A 94 -20.27 8.89 -20.80
N GLY A 95 -21.25 8.00 -20.68
CA GLY A 95 -22.52 8.08 -21.41
C GLY A 95 -22.56 7.37 -22.77
N LYS A 96 -21.40 7.04 -23.37
CA LYS A 96 -21.34 6.22 -24.60
C LYS A 96 -21.36 4.72 -24.31
N SER A 97 -20.75 4.30 -23.20
CA SER A 97 -20.77 2.92 -22.71
C SER A 97 -21.61 2.82 -21.44
N VAL A 98 -22.45 1.78 -21.38
CA VAL A 98 -23.25 1.48 -20.18
C VAL A 98 -22.30 0.92 -19.12
N PRO A 99 -22.25 1.50 -17.90
CA PRO A 99 -21.40 0.98 -16.85
C PRO A 99 -21.88 -0.39 -16.36
N ASN A 100 -20.94 -1.32 -16.18
CA ASN A 100 -21.19 -2.60 -15.55
C ASN A 100 -21.02 -2.48 -14.04
N ILE A 101 -21.93 -3.08 -13.27
CA ILE A 101 -21.87 -3.09 -11.82
C ILE A 101 -21.39 -4.46 -11.37
N GLU A 102 -20.30 -4.48 -10.64
CA GLU A 102 -19.66 -5.69 -10.13
C GLU A 102 -19.31 -5.54 -8.65
N SER A 103 -18.99 -6.68 -8.04
CA SER A 103 -18.44 -6.73 -6.68
C SER A 103 -16.91 -6.56 -6.70
N PHE A 104 -16.33 -6.19 -5.56
CA PHE A 104 -14.87 -6.11 -5.41
C PHE A 104 -14.15 -7.45 -5.64
N ALA A 105 -14.85 -8.59 -5.52
CA ALA A 105 -14.26 -9.90 -5.77
C ALA A 105 -14.10 -10.20 -7.27
N ASP A 106 -15.00 -9.64 -8.09
CA ASP A 106 -15.06 -9.94 -9.52
C ASP A 106 -14.29 -8.93 -10.38
N ILE A 107 -14.11 -7.70 -9.88
CA ILE A 107 -13.45 -6.59 -10.59
C ILE A 107 -12.05 -6.97 -11.10
N ARG A 108 -11.31 -7.80 -10.37
CA ARG A 108 -9.97 -8.27 -10.76
C ARG A 108 -9.99 -8.96 -12.12
N LYS A 109 -10.98 -9.81 -12.37
CA LYS A 109 -11.11 -10.55 -13.64
C LYS A 109 -11.39 -9.58 -14.77
N SER A 110 -12.35 -8.67 -14.57
CA SER A 110 -12.73 -7.64 -15.53
C SER A 110 -11.57 -6.71 -15.89
N ILE A 111 -10.77 -6.29 -14.91
CA ILE A 111 -9.56 -5.50 -15.14
C ILE A 111 -8.55 -6.27 -16.01
N LEU A 112 -8.33 -7.55 -15.70
CA LEU A 112 -7.37 -8.39 -16.43
C LEU A 112 -7.82 -8.68 -17.87
N ASP A 113 -9.12 -8.92 -18.07
CA ASP A 113 -9.71 -9.15 -19.38
C ASP A 113 -9.68 -7.88 -20.24
N ASN A 114 -10.03 -6.73 -19.67
CA ASN A 114 -9.96 -5.44 -20.37
C ASN A 114 -8.52 -5.06 -20.69
N LYS A 115 -7.57 -5.33 -19.78
CA LYS A 115 -6.13 -5.14 -20.02
C LYS A 115 -5.66 -5.93 -21.24
N LYS A 116 -6.05 -7.20 -21.35
CA LYS A 116 -5.70 -8.03 -22.52
C LYS A 116 -6.34 -7.49 -23.81
N LYS A 117 -7.64 -7.18 -23.78
CA LYS A 117 -8.35 -6.62 -24.94
C LYS A 117 -7.70 -5.33 -25.45
N VAL A 118 -7.31 -4.43 -24.55
CA VAL A 118 -6.63 -3.18 -24.93
C VAL A 118 -5.22 -3.46 -25.47
N ALA A 119 -4.48 -4.39 -24.87
CA ALA A 119 -3.16 -4.77 -25.35
C ALA A 119 -3.22 -5.38 -26.77
N ASP A 120 -4.21 -6.24 -27.04
CA ASP A 120 -4.42 -6.88 -28.34
C ASP A 120 -4.88 -5.86 -29.40
N ALA A 121 -5.81 -4.97 -29.05
CA ALA A 121 -6.35 -3.96 -29.96
C ALA A 121 -5.35 -2.84 -30.30
N THR A 122 -4.40 -2.57 -29.40
CA THR A 122 -3.52 -1.38 -29.47
C THR A 122 -2.04 -1.75 -29.65
N GLY A 123 -1.72 -3.03 -29.86
CA GLY A 123 -0.36 -3.48 -30.12
C GLY A 123 0.60 -3.32 -28.93
N GLY A 124 0.12 -3.61 -27.72
CA GLY A 124 0.96 -3.64 -26.50
C GLY A 124 0.97 -2.35 -25.68
N ARG A 125 0.10 -1.37 -25.98
CA ARG A 125 -0.13 -0.22 -25.07
C ARG A 125 -0.80 -0.66 -23.76
N GLN A 126 -0.49 0.05 -22.69
CA GLN A 126 -1.04 -0.22 -21.36
C GLN A 126 -2.39 0.50 -21.19
N ILE A 127 -3.34 -0.21 -20.59
CA ILE A 127 -4.62 0.37 -20.17
C ILE A 127 -4.39 1.49 -19.14
N ILE A 128 -5.13 2.58 -19.27
CA ILE A 128 -5.12 3.72 -18.36
C ILE A 128 -6.36 3.63 -17.49
N MET A 129 -6.17 3.71 -16.18
CA MET A 129 -7.26 3.53 -15.21
C MET A 129 -7.56 4.88 -14.56
N VAL A 130 -8.84 5.26 -14.49
CA VAL A 130 -9.31 6.44 -13.76
C VAL A 130 -10.18 5.97 -12.62
N ILE A 131 -9.90 6.40 -11.40
CA ILE A 131 -10.66 6.00 -10.21
C ILE A 131 -11.41 7.24 -9.74
N LYS A 132 -12.74 7.10 -9.69
CA LYS A 132 -13.64 8.14 -9.22
C LYS A 132 -14.39 7.63 -7.99
N PRO A 133 -13.90 7.90 -6.77
CA PRO A 133 -14.65 7.58 -5.57
C PRO A 133 -15.84 8.52 -5.44
N THR A 134 -17.03 7.96 -5.23
CA THR A 134 -18.22 8.79 -4.93
C THR A 134 -18.36 9.03 -3.43
N SER A 135 -19.26 9.95 -3.06
CA SER A 135 -19.63 10.18 -1.65
C SER A 135 -20.10 8.93 -0.91
N GLY A 136 -20.51 7.89 -1.64
CA GLY A 136 -20.94 6.62 -1.10
C GLY A 136 -19.83 5.60 -0.87
N ALA A 137 -18.62 5.84 -1.38
CA ALA A 137 -17.50 4.93 -1.21
C ALA A 137 -16.92 5.03 0.20
N THR A 138 -16.52 3.89 0.76
CA THR A 138 -15.74 3.87 2.00
C THR A 138 -14.25 3.97 1.69
N TYR A 139 -13.45 4.47 2.63
CA TYR A 139 -11.99 4.49 2.48
C TYR A 139 -11.41 3.08 2.26
N LYS A 140 -12.01 2.07 2.89
CA LYS A 140 -11.65 0.66 2.67
C LYS A 140 -11.79 0.26 1.20
N ASN A 141 -12.91 0.60 0.57
CA ASN A 141 -13.16 0.30 -0.83
C ASN A 141 -12.13 0.95 -1.76
N PHE A 142 -11.70 2.16 -1.42
CA PHE A 142 -10.63 2.84 -2.14
C PHE A 142 -9.30 2.10 -2.02
N VAL A 143 -8.88 1.74 -0.80
CA VAL A 143 -7.65 0.96 -0.57
C VAL A 143 -7.69 -0.40 -1.27
N ASP A 144 -8.82 -1.11 -1.17
CA ASP A 144 -9.00 -2.42 -1.79
C ASP A 144 -8.79 -2.34 -3.33
N ILE A 145 -9.34 -1.32 -3.99
CA ILE A 145 -9.14 -1.14 -5.44
C ILE A 145 -7.72 -0.75 -5.79
N MET A 146 -7.07 0.07 -4.97
CA MET A 146 -5.68 0.43 -5.17
C MET A 146 -4.75 -0.79 -5.05
N ASP A 147 -5.02 -1.68 -4.09
CA ASP A 147 -4.33 -2.97 -3.97
C ASP A 147 -4.57 -3.86 -5.20
N GLU A 148 -5.80 -3.92 -5.72
CA GLU A 148 -6.11 -4.66 -6.95
C GLU A 148 -5.32 -4.13 -8.17
N LEU A 149 -5.12 -2.82 -8.26
CA LEU A 149 -4.32 -2.20 -9.32
C LEU A 149 -2.82 -2.52 -9.18
N ALA A 150 -2.31 -2.52 -7.95
CA ALA A 150 -0.93 -2.90 -7.67
C ALA A 150 -0.68 -4.38 -8.03
N ILE A 151 -1.62 -5.27 -7.69
CA ILE A 151 -1.56 -6.70 -8.02
C ILE A 151 -1.59 -6.92 -9.53
N THR A 152 -2.44 -6.19 -10.25
CA THR A 152 -2.57 -6.30 -11.71
C THR A 152 -1.44 -5.61 -12.48
N LYS A 153 -0.49 -4.97 -11.78
CA LYS A 153 0.71 -4.29 -12.33
C LYS A 153 0.34 -3.28 -13.42
N ILE A 154 -0.69 -2.48 -13.20
CA ILE A 154 -1.01 -1.34 -14.07
C ILE A 154 -0.09 -0.20 -13.64
N LYS A 155 0.85 0.18 -14.50
CA LYS A 155 1.88 1.18 -14.19
C LYS A 155 1.46 2.59 -14.60
N THR A 156 0.52 2.71 -15.53
CA THR A 156 0.01 4.01 -15.98
C THR A 156 -0.93 4.55 -14.91
N ALA A 157 -0.53 5.69 -14.34
CA ALA A 157 -1.08 6.31 -13.15
C ALA A 157 -2.61 6.17 -13.02
N PRO A 158 -3.13 5.61 -11.90
CA PRO A 158 -4.52 5.79 -11.57
C PRO A 158 -4.76 7.27 -11.32
N ALA A 159 -5.35 7.98 -12.28
CA ALA A 159 -5.79 9.34 -12.05
C ALA A 159 -6.99 9.27 -11.10
N ILE A 160 -6.82 9.80 -9.90
CA ILE A 160 -7.92 9.90 -8.93
C ILE A 160 -8.66 11.20 -9.19
N ASP A 161 -9.92 11.08 -9.57
CA ASP A 161 -10.78 12.23 -9.83
C ASP A 161 -12.05 12.17 -8.98
N ASP A 162 -12.00 12.87 -7.85
CA ASP A 162 -13.11 12.95 -6.88
C ASP A 162 -14.07 14.10 -7.22
N GLU A 163 -13.65 15.03 -8.08
CA GLU A 163 -14.32 16.32 -8.29
C GLU A 163 -15.11 16.34 -9.62
N ASN A 164 -14.62 15.70 -10.67
CA ASN A 164 -15.28 15.66 -11.99
C ASN A 164 -16.07 14.36 -12.21
N ILE A 165 -17.07 14.12 -11.35
CA ILE A 165 -18.09 13.12 -11.63
C ILE A 165 -19.16 13.77 -12.52
N THR A 166 -19.28 13.26 -13.75
CA THR A 166 -20.27 13.73 -14.72
C THR A 166 -21.69 13.43 -14.27
N ASP A 167 -22.65 14.24 -14.70
CA ASP A 167 -24.05 14.07 -14.28
C ASP A 167 -24.64 12.74 -14.78
N ALA A 168 -24.17 12.23 -15.92
CA ALA A 168 -24.55 10.92 -16.44
C ALA A 168 -24.11 9.77 -15.51
N GLU A 169 -22.91 9.86 -14.91
CA GLU A 169 -22.42 8.86 -13.94
C GLU A 169 -23.22 8.93 -12.63
N LYS A 170 -23.52 10.14 -12.14
CA LYS A 170 -24.35 10.34 -10.94
C LYS A 170 -25.75 9.79 -11.13
N ASP A 171 -26.35 10.02 -12.29
CA ASP A 171 -27.69 9.53 -12.60
C ASP A 171 -27.73 8.01 -12.74
N PHE A 172 -26.70 7.41 -13.34
CA PHE A 172 -26.57 5.95 -13.39
C PHE A 172 -26.45 5.36 -11.98
N MET A 173 -25.60 5.93 -11.13
CA MET A 173 -25.38 5.45 -9.77
C MET A 173 -26.60 5.65 -8.86
N LYS A 174 -27.35 6.75 -9.04
CA LYS A 174 -28.66 6.96 -8.38
C LYS A 174 -29.68 5.92 -8.82
N LYS A 175 -29.80 5.66 -10.13
CA LYS A 175 -30.71 4.63 -10.67
C LYS A 175 -30.35 3.23 -10.16
N ALA A 176 -29.06 2.95 -9.99
CA ALA A 176 -28.56 1.69 -9.48
C ALA A 176 -28.56 1.61 -7.93
N GLY A 177 -28.89 2.69 -7.21
CA GLY A 177 -28.93 2.72 -5.75
C GLY A 177 -27.56 2.58 -5.07
N ILE A 178 -26.48 2.98 -5.76
CA ILE A 178 -25.09 2.82 -5.31
C ILE A 178 -24.38 4.17 -5.07
N LEU A 179 -25.11 5.29 -5.08
CA LEU A 179 -24.58 6.63 -4.80
C LEU A 179 -24.69 7.00 -3.33
#